data_AF-A0A0J1H5U1-F1
#
_entry.id   AF-A0A0J1H5U1-F1
#
_cell.length_a   1.000
_cell.length_b   1.000
_cell.length_c   1.000
_cell.angle_alpha   90.00
_cell.angle_beta   90.00
_cell.angle_gamma   90.00
#
_symmetry.space_group_name_H-M   'P 1'
#
loop_
_entity.id
_entity.type
_entity.pdbx_description
1 polymer ?
#
loop_
_entity_poly.entity_id
_entity_poly.type
_entity_poly.pdbx_seq_one_letter_code
_entity_poly.pdbx_strand_id
1 'polypeptide(L)'
;MDEISVRKIGIDLINITDQSIDFYIKENNDNIELFDDGNKVATTLSDDTSYHGISWTSPSPMEINVGISDTNSQTTQAESDDIILNDKEKLWAIAWDDGDDITLSTNTEQPSPIEDKYRIRIFTISDTWVQIISSAISTMEVKAGKFSPHMTIENCSGELYLSANSVDICDLDIGKSYLLIIDGEDLLLAAEEK
;
A
#
# COMPACT_ATOMS: atom_id res chain seq x y z
N MET A 1 18.19 33.90 -10.55
CA MET A 1 18.43 33.15 -9.31
C MET A 1 17.45 32.00 -9.42
N ASP A 2 17.93 30.85 -9.89
CA ASP A 2 17.04 29.73 -10.20
C ASP A 2 16.51 29.18 -8.88
N GLU A 3 15.19 29.10 -8.75
CA GLU A 3 14.56 28.39 -7.64
C GLU A 3 15.01 26.92 -7.71
N ILE A 4 15.65 26.45 -6.64
CA ILE A 4 15.93 25.03 -6.49
C ILE A 4 14.57 24.36 -6.26
N SER A 5 14.08 23.63 -7.27
CA SER A 5 12.86 22.83 -7.14
C SER A 5 13.13 21.66 -6.20
N VAL A 6 12.55 21.69 -5.00
CA VAL A 6 12.61 20.57 -4.05
C VAL A 6 11.54 19.56 -4.41
N ARG A 7 11.95 18.34 -4.74
CA ARG A 7 11.06 17.21 -4.98
C ARG A 7 10.81 16.45 -3.69
N LYS A 8 9.61 15.86 -3.56
CA LYS A 8 9.21 15.09 -2.37
C LYS A 8 8.41 13.87 -2.76
N ILE A 9 8.64 12.75 -2.07
CA ILE A 9 7.82 11.55 -2.14
C ILE A 9 7.36 11.15 -0.74
N GLY A 10 6.28 10.37 -0.69
CA GLY A 10 5.79 9.75 0.54
C GLY A 10 5.75 8.23 0.39
N ILE A 11 5.91 7.54 1.51
CA ILE A 11 5.81 6.09 1.56
C ILE A 11 4.95 5.76 2.78
N ASP A 12 3.80 5.17 2.53
CA ASP A 12 2.91 4.65 3.56
C ASP A 12 3.31 3.19 3.84
N LEU A 13 3.87 3.00 5.03
CA LEU A 13 4.38 1.75 5.56
C LEU A 13 3.26 1.09 6.35
N ILE A 14 2.70 0.01 5.82
CA ILE A 14 1.55 -0.67 6.40
C ILE A 14 1.97 -2.05 6.86
N ASN A 15 1.69 -2.37 8.11
CA ASN A 15 1.91 -3.70 8.64
C ASN A 15 0.56 -4.37 8.95
N ILE A 16 0.23 -5.42 8.20
CA ILE A 16 -0.93 -6.28 8.45
C ILE A 16 -0.50 -7.72 8.82
N THR A 17 0.75 -7.90 9.22
CA THR A 17 1.21 -9.15 9.83
C THR A 17 0.76 -9.23 11.28
N ASP A 18 0.83 -10.42 11.88
CA ASP A 18 0.56 -10.63 13.31
C ASP A 18 1.71 -10.20 14.25
N GLN A 19 2.83 -9.72 13.68
CA GLN A 19 4.05 -9.36 14.40
C GLN A 19 4.49 -7.92 14.15
N SER A 20 5.49 -7.46 14.89
CA SER A 20 6.08 -6.13 14.68
C SER A 20 7.08 -6.21 13.54
N ILE A 21 7.02 -5.25 12.62
CA ILE A 21 7.87 -5.19 11.44
C ILE A 21 8.74 -3.94 11.47
N ASP A 22 10.03 -4.13 11.24
CA ASP A 22 10.96 -3.05 10.95
C ASP A 22 10.99 -2.78 9.45
N PHE A 23 10.75 -1.53 9.05
CA PHE A 23 10.83 -1.08 7.67
C PHE A 23 12.17 -0.40 7.42
N TYR A 24 12.78 -0.74 6.29
CA TYR A 24 14.05 -0.24 5.81
C TYR A 24 13.87 0.41 4.44
N ILE A 25 14.53 1.55 4.22
CA ILE A 25 14.53 2.22 2.93
C ILE A 25 15.97 2.60 2.59
N LYS A 26 16.43 2.14 1.43
CA LYS A 26 17.73 2.50 0.88
C LYS A 26 17.55 3.35 -0.36
N GLU A 27 18.20 4.51 -0.39
CA GLU A 27 18.30 5.35 -1.59
C GLU A 27 19.48 4.90 -2.47
N ASN A 28 19.35 4.92 -3.80
CA ASN A 28 20.33 4.31 -4.72
C ASN A 28 21.78 4.88 -4.64
N ASN A 29 21.97 6.05 -4.04
CA ASN A 29 23.32 6.61 -3.83
C ASN A 29 23.99 6.14 -2.53
N ASP A 30 23.33 5.28 -1.77
CA ASP A 30 23.87 4.76 -0.51
C ASP A 30 24.68 3.48 -0.73
N ASN A 31 25.89 3.47 -0.16
CA ASN A 31 26.76 2.29 -0.17
C ASN A 31 26.44 1.33 0.99
N ILE A 32 25.54 1.73 1.89
CA ILE A 32 25.07 0.91 3.00
C ILE A 32 24.10 -0.17 2.48
N GLU A 33 24.09 -1.35 3.08
CA GLU A 33 23.15 -2.43 2.74
C GLU A 33 21.72 -2.07 3.15
N LEU A 34 20.70 -2.64 2.48
CA LEU A 34 19.29 -2.31 2.74
C LEU A 34 18.91 -2.56 4.21
N PHE A 35 19.33 -3.70 4.77
CA PHE A 35 19.02 -4.12 6.15
C PHE A 35 20.03 -3.63 7.20
N ASP A 36 20.72 -2.52 6.92
CA ASP A 36 21.52 -1.83 7.94
C ASP A 36 20.63 -0.91 8.80
N ASP A 37 20.96 -0.78 10.08
CA ASP A 37 20.23 0.09 11.01
C ASP A 37 20.19 1.57 10.55
N GLY A 38 21.17 2.03 9.75
CA GLY A 38 21.16 3.36 9.15
C GLY A 38 20.03 3.58 8.13
N ASN A 39 19.52 2.50 7.53
CA ASN A 39 18.40 2.51 6.58
C ASN A 39 17.07 2.15 7.24
N LYS A 40 17.05 1.81 8.54
CA LYS A 40 15.79 1.56 9.27
C LYS A 40 15.03 2.87 9.45
N VAL A 41 13.82 2.94 8.90
CA VAL A 41 12.99 4.15 8.91
C VAL A 41 11.84 4.11 9.91
N ALA A 42 11.35 2.92 10.24
CA ALA A 42 10.23 2.73 11.16
C ALA A 42 10.23 1.33 11.77
N THR A 43 9.59 1.22 12.93
CA THR A 43 9.07 -0.05 13.46
C THR A 43 7.56 0.12 13.55
N THR A 44 6.81 -0.73 12.87
CA THR A 44 5.35 -0.66 12.79
C THR A 44 4.77 -1.89 13.47
N LEU A 45 3.87 -1.65 14.43
CA LEU A 45 3.18 -2.74 15.13
C LEU A 45 2.20 -3.46 14.19
N SER A 46 1.73 -4.64 14.59
CA SER A 46 0.67 -5.38 13.89
C SER A 46 -0.58 -4.49 13.73
N ASP A 47 -1.18 -4.55 12.54
CA ASP A 47 -2.34 -3.77 12.10
C ASP A 47 -2.18 -2.24 12.22
N ASP A 48 -0.95 -1.75 12.09
CA ASP A 48 -0.63 -0.32 12.21
C ASP A 48 0.02 0.23 10.93
N THR A 49 0.08 1.56 10.87
CA THR A 49 0.61 2.31 9.73
C THR A 49 1.64 3.34 10.20
N SER A 50 2.61 3.61 9.35
CA SER A 50 3.62 4.64 9.54
C SER A 50 3.91 5.34 8.22
N TYR A 51 4.44 6.56 8.29
CA TYR A 51 4.75 7.35 7.10
C TYR A 51 6.22 7.72 7.08
N HIS A 52 6.85 7.55 5.91
CA HIS A 52 8.20 8.02 5.65
C HIS A 52 8.22 8.95 4.44
N GLY A 53 8.91 10.09 4.56
CA GLY A 53 9.02 11.07 3.48
C GLY A 53 10.47 11.27 3.07
N ILE A 54 10.71 11.27 1.76
CA ILE A 54 12.02 11.53 1.17
C ILE A 54 11.95 12.82 0.35
N SER A 55 13.00 13.63 0.41
CA SER A 55 13.09 14.87 -0.37
C SER A 55 14.47 15.06 -0.97
N TRP A 56 14.51 15.52 -2.22
CA TRP A 56 15.75 15.72 -2.94
C TRP A 56 15.65 16.89 -3.93
N THR A 57 16.79 17.39 -4.39
CA THR A 57 16.86 18.57 -5.28
C THR A 57 17.32 18.24 -6.70
N SER A 58 17.74 17.00 -6.94
CA SER A 58 18.15 16.55 -8.28
C SER A 58 16.93 16.50 -9.22
N PRO A 59 17.08 16.84 -10.51
CA PRO A 59 16.01 16.69 -11.48
C PRO A 59 15.70 15.23 -11.81
N SER A 60 16.62 14.30 -11.53
CA SER A 60 16.41 12.86 -11.78
C SER A 60 15.35 12.28 -10.83
N PRO A 61 14.58 11.26 -11.27
CA PRO A 61 13.76 10.44 -10.38
C PRO A 61 14.58 9.87 -9.23
N MET A 62 13.93 9.62 -8.10
CA MET A 62 14.51 8.89 -6.99
C MET A 62 14.36 7.40 -7.25
N GLU A 63 15.39 6.63 -6.96
CA GLU A 63 15.35 5.18 -6.98
C GLU A 63 15.63 4.68 -5.56
N ILE A 64 14.74 3.83 -5.06
CA ILE A 64 14.80 3.28 -3.72
C ILE A 64 14.60 1.77 -3.72
N ASN A 65 15.13 1.12 -2.70
CA ASN A 65 14.76 -0.23 -2.32
C ASN A 65 14.04 -0.16 -0.97
N VAL A 66 13.01 -0.98 -0.80
CA VAL A 66 12.24 -1.07 0.43
C VAL A 66 12.40 -2.48 0.97
N GLY A 67 12.72 -2.59 2.26
CA GLY A 67 12.90 -3.85 2.96
C GLY A 67 12.03 -3.92 4.20
N ILE A 68 11.69 -5.14 4.60
CA ILE A 68 11.05 -5.44 5.88
C ILE A 68 11.78 -6.55 6.60
N SER A 69 11.76 -6.52 7.93
CA SER A 69 12.31 -7.56 8.80
C SER A 69 11.44 -7.72 10.04
N ASP A 70 11.23 -8.94 10.54
CA ASP A 70 10.61 -9.12 11.87
C ASP A 70 11.48 -8.42 12.93
N THR A 71 10.87 -7.52 13.69
CA THR A 71 11.57 -6.72 14.72
C THR A 71 12.23 -7.60 15.78
N ASN A 72 11.62 -8.76 16.12
CA ASN A 72 12.05 -9.55 17.28
C ASN A 72 13.25 -10.45 16.98
N SER A 73 13.17 -11.24 15.91
CA SER A 73 14.19 -12.21 15.52
C SER A 73 15.15 -11.65 14.48
N GLN A 74 14.66 -10.75 13.62
CA GLN A 74 15.33 -10.26 12.41
C GLN A 74 15.83 -11.39 11.49
N THR A 75 15.27 -12.58 11.60
CA THR A 75 15.68 -13.74 10.80
C THR A 75 14.92 -13.86 9.48
N THR A 76 13.75 -13.22 9.40
CA THR A 76 12.90 -13.24 8.21
C THR A 76 12.88 -11.84 7.62
N GLN A 77 13.14 -11.75 6.33
CA GLN A 77 13.27 -10.50 5.59
C GLN A 77 12.59 -10.63 4.22
N ALA A 78 12.05 -9.53 3.72
CA ALA A 78 11.58 -9.42 2.34
C ALA A 78 11.93 -8.03 1.79
N GLU A 79 12.12 -7.93 0.48
CA GLU A 79 12.51 -6.68 -0.17
C GLU A 79 11.80 -6.47 -1.51
N SER A 80 11.73 -5.21 -1.92
CA SER A 80 11.35 -4.78 -3.25
C SER A 80 12.37 -3.75 -3.74
N ASP A 81 13.06 -4.09 -4.81
CA ASP A 81 14.16 -3.31 -5.38
C ASP A 81 13.73 -2.41 -6.53
N ASP A 82 14.62 -1.46 -6.85
CA ASP A 82 14.60 -0.64 -8.06
C ASP A 82 13.28 0.14 -8.25
N ILE A 83 12.68 0.61 -7.16
CA ILE A 83 11.44 1.39 -7.17
C ILE A 83 11.78 2.81 -7.57
N ILE A 84 11.28 3.23 -8.73
CA ILE A 84 11.52 4.58 -9.27
C ILE A 84 10.32 5.47 -8.97
N LEU A 85 10.55 6.58 -8.25
CA LEU A 85 9.55 7.57 -7.88
C LEU A 85 9.93 8.97 -8.37
N ASN A 86 8.93 9.67 -8.90
CA ASN A 86 9.02 11.05 -9.36
C ASN A 86 8.56 12.05 -8.30
N ASP A 87 8.53 13.34 -8.66
CA ASP A 87 8.06 14.38 -7.75
C ASP A 87 6.57 14.20 -7.39
N LYS A 88 6.28 14.24 -6.09
CA LYS A 88 4.95 14.15 -5.46
C LYS A 88 4.27 12.79 -5.59
N GLU A 89 4.96 11.78 -6.08
CA GLU A 89 4.44 10.42 -6.04
C GLU A 89 4.48 9.88 -4.61
N LYS A 90 3.57 8.93 -4.34
CA LYS A 90 3.55 8.19 -3.10
C LYS A 90 3.52 6.69 -3.36
N LEU A 91 3.99 5.93 -2.38
CA LEU A 91 4.17 4.50 -2.47
C LEU A 91 3.45 3.82 -1.31
N TRP A 92 2.65 2.81 -1.61
CA TRP A 92 2.26 1.79 -0.63
C TRP A 92 3.40 0.81 -0.45
N ALA A 93 3.79 0.53 0.80
CA ALA A 93 4.66 -0.57 1.17
C ALA A 93 3.97 -1.39 2.25
N ILE A 94 3.41 -2.54 1.86
CA ILE A 94 2.55 -3.37 2.70
C ILE A 94 3.30 -4.65 3.08
N ALA A 95 3.57 -4.81 4.37
CA ALA A 95 4.07 -6.05 4.96
C ALA A 95 2.89 -6.95 5.33
N TRP A 96 2.94 -8.22 4.90
CA TRP A 96 1.88 -9.19 5.12
C TRP A 96 2.41 -10.62 5.21
N ASP A 97 1.60 -11.53 5.76
CA ASP A 97 1.97 -12.94 5.95
C ASP A 97 1.53 -13.79 4.75
N ASP A 98 2.47 -14.54 4.15
CA ASP A 98 2.20 -15.58 3.14
C ASP A 98 2.49 -16.95 3.75
N GLY A 99 1.51 -17.48 4.48
CA GLY A 99 1.69 -18.70 5.27
C GLY A 99 2.54 -18.42 6.51
N ASP A 100 3.72 -19.03 6.59
CA ASP A 100 4.66 -18.88 7.72
C ASP A 100 5.75 -17.82 7.44
N ASP A 101 5.77 -17.23 6.25
CA ASP A 101 6.76 -16.24 5.81
C ASP A 101 6.17 -14.82 5.82
N ILE A 102 6.99 -13.80 6.10
CA ILE A 102 6.62 -12.41 5.85
C ILE A 102 7.01 -12.00 4.43
N THR A 103 6.19 -11.16 3.82
CA THR A 103 6.40 -10.68 2.47
C THR A 103 6.03 -9.21 2.33
N LEU A 104 6.56 -8.58 1.29
CA LEU A 104 6.41 -7.16 1.01
C LEU A 104 5.74 -6.99 -0.34
N SER A 105 4.75 -6.11 -0.40
CA SER A 105 4.15 -5.67 -1.65
C SER A 105 4.15 -4.16 -1.74
N THR A 106 4.73 -3.67 -2.84
CA THR A 106 4.81 -2.23 -3.09
C THR A 106 4.03 -1.83 -4.33
N ASN A 107 3.36 -0.69 -4.28
CA ASN A 107 2.75 -0.09 -5.48
C ASN A 107 2.61 1.42 -5.32
N THR A 108 2.83 2.17 -6.40
CA THR A 108 2.57 3.60 -6.40
C THR A 108 1.08 3.85 -6.12
N GLU A 109 0.79 4.83 -5.27
CA GLU A 109 -0.56 5.35 -5.11
C GLU A 109 -1.09 5.86 -6.46
N GLN A 110 -2.35 5.54 -6.76
CA GLN A 110 -2.98 5.97 -8.01
C GLN A 110 -4.28 6.72 -7.69
N PRO A 111 -4.23 7.89 -7.03
CA PRO A 111 -5.43 8.62 -6.67
C PRO A 111 -6.26 8.92 -7.93
N SER A 112 -7.50 8.43 -7.96
CA SER A 112 -8.44 8.72 -9.06
C SER A 112 -9.84 9.08 -8.55
N PRO A 113 -9.96 10.12 -7.68
CA PRO A 113 -11.24 10.51 -7.09
C PRO A 113 -12.27 10.85 -8.18
N ILE A 114 -13.52 10.45 -7.94
CA ILE A 114 -14.66 10.77 -8.79
C ILE A 114 -15.73 11.39 -7.90
N GLU A 115 -16.21 12.58 -8.26
CA GLU A 115 -17.29 13.28 -7.55
C GLU A 115 -18.51 12.37 -7.37
N ASP A 116 -19.13 12.45 -6.19
CA ASP A 116 -20.32 11.67 -5.81
C ASP A 116 -20.19 10.14 -5.92
N LYS A 117 -18.97 9.60 -5.96
CA LYS A 117 -18.73 8.15 -5.99
C LYS A 117 -17.58 7.76 -5.07
N TYR A 118 -17.53 6.46 -4.75
CA TYR A 118 -16.37 5.84 -4.10
C TYR A 118 -15.48 5.26 -5.19
N ARG A 119 -14.22 5.69 -5.22
CA ARG A 119 -13.20 5.04 -6.05
C ARG A 119 -12.36 4.15 -5.15
N ILE A 120 -12.29 2.86 -5.47
CA ILE A 120 -11.54 1.91 -4.65
C ILE A 120 -10.56 1.09 -5.48
N ARG A 121 -9.45 0.71 -4.88
CA ARG A 121 -8.61 -0.43 -5.26
C ARG A 121 -8.60 -1.41 -4.11
N ILE A 122 -8.31 -2.67 -4.40
CA ILE A 122 -8.20 -3.72 -3.41
C ILE A 122 -6.78 -4.28 -3.46
N PHE A 123 -6.14 -4.35 -2.30
CA PHE A 123 -5.00 -5.21 -2.04
C PHE A 123 -5.49 -6.37 -1.17
N THR A 124 -5.08 -7.59 -1.50
CA THR A 124 -5.48 -8.79 -0.76
C THR A 124 -4.28 -9.65 -0.42
N ILE A 125 -4.29 -10.26 0.76
CA ILE A 125 -3.28 -11.24 1.19
C ILE A 125 -3.66 -12.69 0.82
N SER A 126 -4.86 -12.89 0.29
CA SER A 126 -5.30 -14.19 -0.25
C SER A 126 -6.02 -14.04 -1.60
N ASP A 127 -5.97 -15.08 -2.43
CA ASP A 127 -6.68 -15.08 -3.72
C ASP A 127 -8.19 -14.90 -3.51
N THR A 128 -8.73 -13.79 -4.01
CA THR A 128 -10.08 -13.34 -3.67
C THR A 128 -10.90 -12.99 -4.90
N TRP A 129 -12.16 -13.41 -4.91
CA TRP A 129 -13.14 -12.95 -5.87
C TRP A 129 -13.83 -11.70 -5.36
N VAL A 130 -13.66 -10.59 -6.06
CA VAL A 130 -14.36 -9.34 -5.78
C VAL A 130 -15.55 -9.23 -6.72
N GLN A 131 -16.71 -8.97 -6.15
CA GLN A 131 -17.93 -8.73 -6.90
C GLN A 131 -18.51 -7.36 -6.55
N ILE A 132 -18.92 -6.62 -7.58
CA ILE A 132 -19.65 -5.36 -7.42
C ILE A 132 -21.02 -5.51 -8.05
N ILE A 133 -22.06 -5.32 -7.25
CA ILE A 133 -23.46 -5.40 -7.65
C ILE A 133 -24.04 -3.99 -7.62
N SER A 134 -23.94 -3.29 -8.75
CA SER A 134 -24.59 -1.97 -8.95
C SER A 134 -25.69 -2.10 -10.02
N SER A 135 -25.73 -1.18 -11.00
CA SER A 135 -26.59 -1.32 -12.19
C SER A 135 -26.23 -2.53 -13.07
N ALA A 136 -25.00 -3.00 -13.00
CA ALA A 136 -24.52 -4.24 -13.59
C ALA A 136 -23.62 -4.99 -12.58
N ILE A 137 -23.58 -6.32 -12.70
CA ILE A 137 -22.68 -7.15 -11.91
C ILE A 137 -21.32 -7.18 -12.60
N SER A 138 -20.28 -6.76 -11.89
CA SER A 138 -18.89 -7.00 -12.27
C SER A 138 -18.26 -7.99 -11.29
N THR A 139 -17.32 -8.79 -11.79
CA THR A 139 -16.62 -9.77 -10.97
C THR A 139 -15.19 -9.87 -11.47
N MET A 140 -14.23 -9.92 -10.55
CA MET A 140 -12.83 -10.07 -10.85
C MET A 140 -12.12 -10.87 -9.77
N GLU A 141 -11.07 -11.56 -10.17
CA GLU A 141 -10.15 -12.20 -9.24
C GLU A 141 -8.99 -11.24 -8.94
N VAL A 142 -8.69 -11.05 -7.66
CA VAL A 142 -7.48 -10.35 -7.19
C VAL A 142 -6.60 -11.39 -6.52
N LYS A 143 -5.35 -11.49 -6.98
CA LYS A 143 -4.38 -12.46 -6.47
C LYS A 143 -3.72 -11.96 -5.19
N ALA A 144 -3.33 -12.87 -4.31
CA ALA A 144 -2.55 -12.55 -3.10
C ALA A 144 -1.32 -11.69 -3.43
N GLY A 145 -1.08 -10.65 -2.63
CA GLY A 145 0.01 -9.70 -2.83
C GLY A 145 -0.15 -8.79 -4.04
N LYS A 146 -1.33 -8.72 -4.67
CA LYS A 146 -1.59 -7.88 -5.84
C LYS A 146 -2.65 -6.83 -5.55
N PHE A 147 -2.52 -5.72 -6.28
CA PHE A 147 -3.44 -4.61 -6.28
C PHE A 147 -4.40 -4.75 -7.45
N SER A 148 -5.68 -4.58 -7.22
CA SER A 148 -6.67 -4.51 -8.27
C SER A 148 -6.53 -3.21 -9.08
N PRO A 149 -7.00 -3.20 -10.33
CA PRO A 149 -7.50 -2.01 -11.00
C PRO A 149 -8.52 -1.26 -10.14
N HIS A 150 -8.69 0.03 -10.41
CA HIS A 150 -9.73 0.80 -9.76
C HIS A 150 -11.13 0.31 -10.12
N MET A 151 -11.98 0.33 -9.12
CA MET A 151 -13.41 0.07 -9.22
C MET A 151 -14.17 1.31 -8.73
N THR A 152 -15.40 1.43 -9.20
CA THR A 152 -16.30 2.50 -8.79
C THR A 152 -17.50 1.88 -8.11
N ILE A 153 -17.79 2.37 -6.91
CA ILE A 153 -18.94 2.01 -6.11
C ILE A 153 -19.83 3.26 -6.00
N GLU A 154 -21.13 3.07 -6.19
CA GLU A 154 -22.11 4.16 -6.15
C GLU A 154 -22.77 4.25 -4.77
N ASN A 155 -23.03 3.11 -4.14
CA ASN A 155 -23.62 3.04 -2.81
C ASN A 155 -22.65 2.39 -1.82
N CYS A 156 -22.48 3.01 -0.66
CA CYS A 156 -21.52 2.56 0.34
C CYS A 156 -21.85 1.21 0.98
N SER A 157 -23.06 0.69 0.81
CA SER A 157 -23.52 -0.58 1.39
C SER A 157 -24.20 -1.46 0.37
N GLY A 158 -23.96 -2.77 0.45
CA GLY A 158 -24.65 -3.79 -0.35
C GLY A 158 -24.25 -3.85 -1.83
N GLU A 159 -23.22 -3.12 -2.25
CA GLU A 159 -22.66 -3.23 -3.61
C GLU A 159 -21.37 -4.03 -3.65
N LEU A 160 -20.52 -3.96 -2.62
CA LEU A 160 -19.22 -4.61 -2.60
C LEU A 160 -19.30 -5.95 -1.89
N TYR A 161 -18.85 -7.00 -2.57
CA TYR A 161 -18.73 -8.33 -2.03
C TYR A 161 -17.29 -8.83 -2.15
N LEU A 162 -16.73 -9.31 -1.04
CA LEU A 162 -15.47 -10.02 -0.97
C LEU A 162 -15.77 -11.50 -0.78
N SER A 163 -15.51 -12.30 -1.80
CA SER A 163 -15.93 -13.69 -1.86
C SER A 163 -17.45 -13.85 -1.68
N ALA A 164 -17.91 -14.25 -0.50
CA ALA A 164 -19.35 -14.38 -0.18
C ALA A 164 -19.86 -13.31 0.81
N ASN A 165 -18.99 -12.45 1.32
CA ASN A 165 -19.31 -11.48 2.36
C ASN A 165 -19.59 -10.11 1.75
N SER A 166 -20.67 -9.46 2.18
CA SER A 166 -20.95 -8.07 1.84
C SER A 166 -20.09 -7.18 2.73
N VAL A 167 -19.47 -6.17 2.13
CA VAL A 167 -18.68 -5.17 2.83
C VAL A 167 -19.32 -3.80 2.68
N ASP A 168 -19.54 -3.14 3.81
CA ASP A 168 -20.01 -1.76 3.86
C ASP A 168 -18.81 -0.83 4.03
N ILE A 169 -18.73 0.20 3.20
CA ILE A 169 -17.68 1.23 3.18
C ILE A 169 -18.23 2.61 3.57
N CYS A 170 -19.33 2.64 4.32
CA CYS A 170 -20.06 3.88 4.65
C CYS A 170 -19.30 4.83 5.59
N ASP A 171 -18.23 4.37 6.22
CA ASP A 171 -17.33 5.22 7.01
C ASP A 171 -16.32 5.98 6.14
N LEU A 172 -16.27 5.70 4.84
CA LEU A 172 -15.44 6.43 3.89
C LEU A 172 -16.14 7.67 3.35
N ASP A 173 -15.36 8.70 3.00
CA ASP A 173 -15.87 9.91 2.40
C ASP A 173 -16.13 9.70 0.90
N ILE A 174 -17.32 10.11 0.47
CA ILE A 174 -17.68 10.14 -0.95
C ILE A 174 -16.81 11.17 -1.70
N GLY A 175 -16.52 10.91 -2.98
CA GLY A 175 -15.70 11.80 -3.79
C GLY A 175 -14.20 11.54 -3.70
N LYS A 176 -13.78 10.50 -2.98
CA LYS A 176 -12.38 10.16 -2.70
C LYS A 176 -11.95 8.83 -3.33
N SER A 177 -10.63 8.59 -3.33
CA SER A 177 -10.01 7.34 -3.78
C SER A 177 -9.43 6.61 -2.57
N TYR A 178 -9.61 5.30 -2.50
CA TYR A 178 -9.13 4.48 -1.39
C TYR A 178 -8.45 3.21 -1.88
N LEU A 179 -7.44 2.78 -1.14
CA LEU A 179 -6.99 1.40 -1.13
C LEU A 179 -7.68 0.67 0.03
N LEU A 180 -8.40 -0.40 -0.28
CA LEU A 180 -8.92 -1.35 0.69
C LEU A 180 -7.93 -2.51 0.79
N ILE A 181 -7.57 -2.87 2.01
CA ILE A 181 -6.68 -3.99 2.32
C ILE A 181 -7.51 -5.06 3.01
N ILE A 182 -7.51 -6.26 2.44
CA ILE A 182 -8.42 -7.34 2.82
C ILE A 182 -7.65 -8.64 3.08
N ASP A 183 -8.20 -9.50 3.94
CA ASP A 183 -7.69 -10.88 4.14
C ASP A 183 -8.29 -11.91 3.16
N GLY A 184 -9.25 -11.44 2.37
CA GLY A 184 -9.96 -12.13 1.30
C GLY A 184 -11.44 -12.37 1.57
N GLU A 185 -11.85 -12.26 2.82
CA GLU A 185 -13.25 -12.29 3.23
C GLU A 185 -13.65 -11.01 3.98
N ASP A 186 -12.73 -10.41 4.71
CA ASP A 186 -12.95 -9.26 5.57
C ASP A 186 -12.05 -8.07 5.18
N LEU A 187 -12.56 -6.87 5.45
CA LEU A 187 -11.81 -5.62 5.33
C LEU A 187 -10.93 -5.43 6.57
N LEU A 188 -9.62 -5.39 6.39
CA LEU A 188 -8.66 -5.12 7.47
C LEU A 188 -8.44 -3.62 7.66
N LEU A 189 -8.20 -2.92 6.56
CA LEU A 189 -7.85 -1.49 6.58
C LEU A 189 -8.37 -0.80 5.31
N ALA A 190 -8.76 0.46 5.46
CA ALA A 190 -9.03 1.35 4.34
C ALA A 190 -8.16 2.61 4.46
N ALA A 191 -7.40 2.92 3.42
CA ALA A 191 -6.51 4.09 3.37
C ALA A 191 -6.85 4.97 2.17
N GLU A 192 -6.92 6.29 2.36
CA GLU A 192 -7.21 7.24 1.28
C GLU A 192 -5.96 7.43 0.39
N GLU A 193 -6.09 7.24 -0.92
CA GLU A 193 -5.04 7.59 -1.90
C GLU A 193 -5.09 9.11 -2.16
N LYS A 194 -3.97 9.83 -1.94
CA LYS A 194 -3.91 11.31 -1.95
C LYS A 194 -2.77 11.90 -2.76
#